data_AF-L0FBC6-F1
#
_entry.id   AF-L0FBC6-F1
#
_cell.length_a   1.000
_cell.length_b   1.000
_cell.length_c   1.000
_cell.angle_alpha   90.00
_cell.angle_beta   90.00
_cell.angle_gamma   90.00
#
_symmetry.space_group_name_H-M   'P 1'
#
loop_
_entity.id
_entity.type
_entity.pdbx_description
1 polymer ?
#
loop_
_entity_poly.entity_id
_entity_poly.type
_entity_poly.pdbx_seq_one_letter_code
_entity_poly.pdbx_strand_id
1 'polypeptide(L)'
;MGEYYNYLWKATWIEALGILLLGIFILLRTIWKFYSVAQKEMKLTAKLLLVFRGFGWLTIFTAYLLMFQASEPDWFARPVVVQGGIQGKSMVSDTLHPYSVEIEWESGRETLHVDLYTYQALEPGKRVNMTFLPHRLEVIACEILPPVKEKKEDGVKLGQGNGGKL
;
A
#
# COMPACT_ATOMS: atom_id res chain seq x y z
N MET A 1 3.22 7.08 -0.22
CA MET A 1 2.57 6.51 -1.43
C MET A 1 3.58 5.98 -2.45
N GLY A 2 4.57 6.76 -2.89
CA GLY A 2 5.56 6.27 -3.87
C GLY A 2 6.36 5.04 -3.39
N GLU A 3 6.78 5.04 -2.13
CA GLU A 3 7.52 3.92 -1.53
C GLU A 3 6.69 2.62 -1.46
N TYR A 4 5.38 2.73 -1.21
CA TYR A 4 4.44 1.61 -1.20
C TYR A 4 4.39 0.89 -2.56
N TYR A 5 4.15 1.64 -3.64
CA TYR A 5 4.11 1.05 -4.98
C TYR A 5 5.49 0.61 -5.48
N ASN A 6 6.56 1.26 -5.03
CA ASN A 6 7.93 0.83 -5.35
C ASN A 6 8.25 -0.51 -4.68
N TYR A 7 7.82 -0.70 -3.44
CA TYR A 7 7.93 -1.97 -2.73
C TYR A 7 7.16 -3.08 -3.45
N LEU A 8 5.86 -2.84 -3.73
CA LEU A 8 5.02 -3.78 -4.48
C LEU A 8 5.62 -4.12 -5.84
N TRP A 9 6.11 -3.12 -6.56
CA TRP A 9 6.79 -3.32 -7.84
C TRP A 9 7.99 -4.25 -7.69
N LYS A 10 8.89 -4.00 -6.74
CA LYS A 10 10.07 -4.87 -6.54
C LYS A 10 9.69 -6.30 -6.18
N ALA A 11 8.65 -6.48 -5.37
CA ALA A 11 8.20 -7.80 -4.93
C ALA A 11 7.51 -8.61 -6.05
N THR A 12 6.69 -7.94 -6.87
CA THR A 12 5.75 -8.61 -7.80
C THR A 12 5.93 -8.18 -9.26
N TRP A 13 7.12 -7.68 -9.62
CA TRP A 13 7.37 -7.09 -10.94
C TRP A 13 7.03 -8.02 -12.11
N ILE A 14 7.26 -9.33 -11.97
CA ILE A 14 7.01 -10.31 -13.04
C ILE A 14 5.52 -10.40 -13.35
N GLU A 15 4.68 -10.50 -12.31
CA GLU A 15 3.24 -10.62 -12.45
C GLU A 15 2.62 -9.33 -12.96
N ALA A 16 3.04 -8.19 -12.39
CA ALA A 16 2.60 -6.87 -12.80
C ALA A 16 2.98 -6.58 -14.26
N LEU A 17 4.21 -6.94 -14.67
CA LEU A 17 4.68 -6.78 -16.05
C LEU A 17 3.89 -7.67 -17.01
N GLY A 18 3.56 -8.90 -16.62
CA GLY A 18 2.75 -9.81 -17.43
C GLY A 18 1.38 -9.23 -17.80
N ILE A 19 0.67 -8.66 -16.82
CA ILE A 19 -0.65 -8.05 -17.03
C ILE A 19 -0.53 -6.74 -17.81
N LEU A 20 0.50 -5.95 -17.53
CA LEU A 20 0.77 -4.71 -18.24
C LEU A 20 1.04 -4.98 -19.73
N LEU A 21 1.88 -5.97 -20.06
CA LEU A 21 2.15 -6.37 -21.44
C LEU A 21 0.91 -6.93 -22.13
N LEU A 22 0.12 -7.76 -21.44
CA LEU A 22 -1.14 -8.28 -21.96
C LEU A 22 -2.11 -7.14 -22.29
N GLY A 23 -2.24 -6.17 -21.38
CA GLY A 23 -3.09 -4.99 -21.56
C GLY A 23 -2.63 -4.14 -22.75
N ILE A 24 -1.33 -3.84 -22.84
CA ILE A 24 -0.75 -3.09 -23.97
C ILE A 24 -0.98 -3.82 -25.29
N PHE A 25 -0.76 -5.14 -25.33
CA PHE A 25 -0.98 -5.95 -26.53
C PHE A 25 -2.43 -5.90 -26.99
N ILE A 26 -3.39 -6.05 -26.07
CA ILE A 26 -4.82 -5.98 -26.37
C ILE A 26 -5.21 -4.57 -26.83
N LEU A 27 -4.70 -3.52 -26.18
CA LEU A 27 -4.96 -2.12 -26.56
C LEU A 27 -4.41 -1.81 -27.96
N LEU A 28 -3.13 -2.09 -28.21
CA LEU A 28 -2.51 -1.90 -29.53
C LEU A 28 -3.29 -2.64 -30.62
N ARG A 29 -3.67 -3.89 -30.36
CA ARG A 29 -4.43 -4.70 -31.30
C ARG A 29 -5.83 -4.12 -31.56
N THR A 30 -6.50 -3.64 -30.52
CA THR A 30 -7.85 -3.05 -30.62
C THR A 30 -7.81 -1.72 -31.36
N ILE A 31 -6.85 -0.85 -31.02
CA ILE A 31 -6.63 0.44 -31.66
C ILE A 31 -6.29 0.25 -33.14
N TRP A 32 -5.30 -0.59 -33.46
CA TRP A 32 -4.92 -0.84 -34.84
C TRP A 32 -6.09 -1.36 -35.68
N LYS A 33 -6.90 -2.25 -35.09
CA LYS A 33 -8.10 -2.76 -35.76
C LYS A 33 -9.14 -1.66 -35.95
N PHE A 34 -9.38 -0.80 -34.96
CA PHE A 34 -10.26 0.36 -35.08
C PHE A 34 -9.82 1.32 -36.19
N TYR A 35 -8.53 1.67 -36.24
CA TYR A 35 -7.99 2.52 -37.31
C TYR A 35 -8.15 1.88 -38.70
N SER A 36 -7.86 0.58 -38.83
CA SER A 36 -8.03 -0.15 -40.09
C SER A 36 -9.48 -0.20 -40.57
N VAL A 37 -10.42 -0.16 -39.63
CA VAL A 37 -11.87 -0.19 -39.87
C VAL A 37 -12.40 1.20 -40.21
N ALA A 38 -11.90 2.24 -39.54
CA ALA A 38 -12.28 3.62 -39.83
C ALA A 38 -11.95 4.01 -41.28
N GLN A 39 -10.92 3.40 -41.87
CA GLN A 39 -10.56 3.63 -43.27
C GLN A 39 -11.36 2.78 -44.29
N LYS A 40 -12.25 1.88 -43.85
CA LYS A 40 -13.05 1.02 -44.75
C LYS A 40 -14.54 1.17 -44.50
N GLU A 41 -15.33 1.37 -45.56
CA GLU A 41 -16.79 1.29 -45.48
C GLU A 41 -17.23 -0.16 -45.20
N MET A 42 -17.39 -0.49 -43.91
CA MET A 42 -17.83 -1.83 -43.50
C MET A 42 -19.35 -1.87 -43.27
N LYS A 43 -19.95 -2.96 -43.76
CA LYS A 43 -21.33 -3.34 -43.44
C LYS A 43 -21.52 -3.53 -41.93
N LEU A 44 -22.73 -3.27 -41.45
CA LEU A 44 -23.10 -3.27 -40.03
C LEU A 44 -22.80 -4.61 -39.33
N THR A 45 -22.94 -5.73 -40.06
CA THR A 45 -22.60 -7.09 -39.58
C THR A 45 -21.11 -7.27 -39.28
N ALA A 46 -20.23 -6.71 -40.12
CA ALA A 46 -18.78 -6.76 -39.89
C ALA A 46 -18.37 -5.89 -38.69
N LYS A 47 -19.05 -4.78 -38.44
CA LYS A 47 -18.86 -3.96 -37.24
C LYS A 47 -19.26 -4.73 -35.97
N LEU A 48 -20.42 -5.40 -35.99
CA LEU A 48 -20.91 -6.21 -34.85
C LEU A 48 -19.95 -7.36 -34.50
N LEU A 49 -19.46 -8.08 -35.51
CA LEU A 49 -18.52 -9.19 -35.33
C LEU A 49 -17.19 -8.71 -34.72
N LEU A 50 -16.77 -7.50 -35.06
CA LEU A 50 -15.56 -6.88 -34.52
C LEU A 50 -15.72 -6.49 -33.05
N VAL A 51 -16.87 -5.94 -32.68
CA VAL A 51 -17.22 -5.65 -31.27
C VAL A 51 -17.22 -6.94 -30.45
N PHE A 52 -17.89 -8.00 -30.92
CA PHE A 52 -17.91 -9.29 -30.23
C PHE A 52 -16.51 -9.89 -30.05
N ARG A 53 -15.64 -9.76 -31.06
CA ARG A 53 -14.24 -10.21 -30.95
C ARG A 53 -13.43 -9.36 -29.97
N GLY A 54 -13.71 -8.06 -29.86
CA GLY A 54 -13.15 -7.18 -28.84
C GLY A 54 -13.58 -7.60 -27.43
N PHE A 55 -14.85 -7.93 -27.25
CA PHE A 55 -15.37 -8.47 -25.99
C PHE A 55 -14.64 -9.76 -25.57
N GLY A 56 -14.34 -10.67 -26.50
CA GLY A 56 -13.56 -11.87 -26.16
C GLY A 56 -12.18 -11.57 -25.58
N TRP A 57 -11.45 -10.61 -26.16
CA TRP A 57 -10.16 -10.16 -25.59
C TRP A 57 -10.32 -9.44 -24.26
N LEU A 58 -11.37 -8.62 -24.12
CA LEU A 58 -11.68 -7.95 -22.87
C LEU A 58 -11.96 -8.97 -21.76
N THR A 59 -12.75 -10.01 -22.05
CA THR A 59 -13.03 -11.10 -21.09
C THR A 59 -11.75 -11.81 -20.65
N ILE A 60 -10.83 -12.11 -21.58
CA ILE A 60 -9.54 -12.71 -21.24
C ILE A 60 -8.76 -11.77 -20.32
N PHE A 61 -8.64 -10.48 -20.67
CA PHE A 61 -7.95 -9.50 -19.84
C PHE A 61 -8.57 -9.38 -18.44
N THR A 62 -9.90 -9.30 -18.35
CA THR A 62 -10.62 -9.24 -17.09
C THR A 62 -10.37 -10.49 -16.23
N ALA A 63 -10.34 -11.69 -16.81
CA ALA A 63 -10.04 -12.91 -16.06
C ALA A 63 -8.62 -12.88 -15.46
N TYR A 64 -7.61 -12.45 -16.23
CA TYR A 64 -6.25 -12.30 -15.71
C TYR A 64 -6.15 -11.21 -14.65
N LEU A 65 -6.88 -10.10 -14.80
CA LEU A 65 -6.91 -9.03 -13.82
C LEU A 65 -7.54 -9.48 -12.50
N LEU A 66 -8.60 -10.28 -12.55
CA LEU A 66 -9.23 -10.86 -11.37
C LEU A 66 -8.30 -11.86 -10.67
N MET A 67 -7.59 -12.69 -11.43
CA MET A 67 -6.58 -13.59 -10.86
C MET A 67 -5.49 -12.81 -10.13
N PHE A 68 -5.02 -11.72 -10.73
CA PHE A 68 -4.01 -10.86 -10.11
C PHE A 68 -4.52 -10.14 -8.87
N GLN A 69 -5.77 -9.68 -8.88
CA GLN A 69 -6.37 -9.09 -7.69
C GLN A 69 -6.48 -10.12 -6.55
N ALA A 70 -6.68 -11.39 -6.87
CA ALA A 70 -6.73 -12.45 -5.88
C ALA A 70 -5.35 -12.84 -5.34
N SER A 71 -4.30 -12.86 -6.19
CA SER A 71 -2.93 -13.17 -5.76
C SER A 71 -2.27 -11.99 -5.06
N GLU A 72 -2.49 -10.77 -5.55
CA GLU A 72 -1.83 -9.55 -5.12
C GLU A 72 -2.84 -8.43 -4.82
N PRO A 73 -3.74 -8.62 -3.83
CA PRO A 73 -4.81 -7.67 -3.51
C PRO A 73 -4.28 -6.31 -3.04
N ASP A 74 -3.05 -6.28 -2.50
CA ASP A 74 -2.40 -5.07 -2.02
C ASP A 74 -2.12 -4.04 -3.12
N TRP A 75 -2.07 -4.44 -4.40
CA TRP A 75 -1.99 -3.50 -5.52
C TRP A 75 -3.22 -2.60 -5.67
N PHE A 76 -4.37 -3.07 -5.20
CA PHE A 76 -5.65 -2.35 -5.28
C PHE A 76 -6.05 -1.73 -3.94
N ALA A 77 -5.28 -1.99 -2.88
CA ALA A 77 -5.52 -1.48 -1.56
C ALA A 77 -4.71 -0.21 -1.29
N ARG A 78 -5.14 0.57 -0.28
CA ARG A 78 -4.37 1.71 0.21
C ARG A 78 -3.47 1.25 1.36
N PRO A 79 -2.24 1.81 1.48
CA PRO A 79 -1.42 1.55 2.66
C PRO A 79 -2.18 1.94 3.92
N VAL A 80 -2.05 1.10 4.94
CA VAL A 80 -2.58 1.38 6.27
C VAL A 80 -1.48 2.03 7.08
N VAL A 81 -1.78 3.19 7.68
CA VAL A 81 -0.86 3.94 8.53
C VAL A 81 -1.43 3.95 9.93
N VAL A 82 -0.66 3.47 10.89
CA VAL A 82 -1.06 3.32 12.29
C VAL A 82 -0.02 3.91 13.20
N GLN A 83 -0.51 4.52 14.28
CA GLN A 83 0.32 5.03 15.37
C GLN A 83 0.00 4.23 16.62
N GLY A 84 0.98 3.50 17.14
CA GLY A 84 0.74 2.55 18.23
C GLY A 84 1.99 2.29 19.07
N GLY A 85 1.79 1.57 20.18
CA GLY A 85 2.85 1.10 21.04
C GLY A 85 3.27 -0.31 20.66
N ILE A 86 4.58 -0.57 20.61
CA ILE A 86 5.10 -1.94 20.44
C ILE A 86 4.93 -2.70 21.75
N GLN A 87 4.14 -3.77 21.72
CA GLN A 87 3.88 -4.61 22.89
C GLN A 87 4.89 -5.75 22.98
N GLY A 88 5.23 -6.35 21.84
CA GLY A 88 6.03 -7.56 21.81
C GLY A 88 6.73 -7.76 20.49
N LYS A 89 7.69 -8.68 20.52
CA LYS A 89 8.45 -9.13 19.36
C LYS A 89 8.51 -10.64 19.38
N SER A 90 8.31 -11.25 18.24
CA SER A 90 8.40 -12.71 18.07
C SER A 90 9.23 -13.04 16.85
N MET A 91 9.96 -14.14 16.94
CA MET A 91 10.68 -14.73 15.83
C MET A 91 10.04 -16.08 15.54
N VAL A 92 9.50 -16.24 14.34
CA VAL A 92 8.88 -17.48 13.87
C VAL A 92 9.88 -18.19 12.96
N SER A 93 9.92 -19.52 12.99
CA SER A 93 10.76 -20.33 12.10
C SER A 93 10.27 -20.35 10.64
N ASP A 94 9.44 -19.40 10.24
CA ASP A 94 8.99 -19.26 8.86
C ASP A 94 10.14 -18.71 8.01
N THR A 95 10.34 -19.31 6.83
CA THR A 95 11.42 -18.96 5.91
C THR A 95 11.17 -17.65 5.17
N LEU A 96 9.90 -17.23 5.02
CA LEU A 96 9.55 -16.02 4.27
C LEU A 96 9.47 -14.78 5.16
N HIS A 97 8.83 -14.88 6.33
CA HIS A 97 8.66 -13.74 7.25
C HIS A 97 9.04 -14.11 8.70
N PRO A 98 10.34 -14.33 8.99
CA PRO A 98 10.79 -14.85 10.27
C PRO A 98 10.62 -13.88 11.46
N TYR A 99 10.42 -12.59 11.21
CA TYR A 99 10.35 -11.57 12.25
C TYR A 99 8.97 -10.90 12.27
N SER A 100 8.35 -10.86 13.44
CA SER A 100 7.07 -10.21 13.65
C SER A 100 7.07 -9.36 14.91
N VAL A 101 6.30 -8.28 14.87
CA VAL A 101 6.10 -7.36 15.98
C VAL A 101 4.62 -7.20 16.26
N GLU A 102 4.28 -7.14 17.54
CA GLU A 102 2.92 -6.90 17.97
C GLU A 102 2.77 -5.44 18.36
N ILE A 103 1.79 -4.79 17.74
CA ILE A 103 1.50 -3.39 17.93
C ILE A 103 0.06 -3.23 18.43
N GLU A 104 -0.11 -2.35 19.41
CA GLU A 104 -1.41 -1.98 19.94
C GLU A 104 -1.70 -0.51 19.61
N TRP A 105 -2.85 -0.27 18.98
CA TRP A 105 -3.35 1.04 18.59
C TRP A 105 -4.86 1.13 18.84
N GLU A 106 -5.51 2.25 18.50
CA GLU A 106 -6.90 2.53 18.89
C GLU A 106 -7.95 1.48 18.44
N SER A 107 -7.80 0.90 17.25
CA SER A 107 -8.66 -0.18 16.74
C SER A 107 -8.27 -1.60 17.16
N GLY A 108 -7.20 -1.80 17.94
CA GLY A 108 -6.88 -3.09 18.54
C GLY A 108 -5.40 -3.47 18.52
N ARG A 109 -5.14 -4.78 18.61
CA ARG A 109 -3.81 -5.38 18.59
C ARG A 109 -3.65 -6.20 17.32
N GLU A 110 -2.57 -5.97 16.59
CA GLU A 110 -2.27 -6.68 15.35
C GLU A 110 -0.80 -7.11 15.32
N THR A 111 -0.53 -8.23 14.64
CA THR A 111 0.83 -8.76 14.47
C THR A 111 1.29 -8.44 13.07
N LEU A 112 2.36 -7.67 12.95
CA LEU A 112 2.92 -7.21 11.68
C LEU A 112 4.26 -7.89 11.39
N HIS A 113 4.49 -8.22 10.13
CA HIS A 113 5.76 -8.78 9.65
C HIS A 113 6.75 -7.65 9.36
N VAL A 114 7.98 -7.80 9.84
CA VAL A 114 9.04 -6.80 9.69
C VAL A 114 10.31 -7.43 9.14
N ASP A 115 11.17 -6.63 8.55
CA ASP A 115 12.52 -7.05 8.21
C ASP A 115 13.42 -7.09 9.46
N LEU A 116 14.58 -7.76 9.34
CA LEU A 116 15.53 -7.93 10.44
C LEU A 116 16.01 -6.58 11.01
N TYR A 117 16.23 -5.58 10.15
CA TYR A 117 16.77 -4.30 10.59
C TYR A 117 15.74 -3.54 11.44
N THR A 118 14.49 -3.45 10.97
CA THR A 118 13.39 -2.85 11.75
C THR A 118 13.12 -3.65 13.02
N TYR A 119 13.17 -4.98 12.94
CA TYR A 119 13.04 -5.84 14.12
C TYR A 119 14.11 -5.53 15.18
N GLN A 120 15.36 -5.28 14.79
CA GLN A 120 16.43 -4.92 15.74
C GLN A 120 16.27 -3.51 16.28
N ALA A 121 15.86 -2.54 15.46
CA ALA A 121 15.75 -1.13 15.83
C ALA A 121 14.54 -0.82 16.73
N LEU A 122 13.46 -1.58 16.62
CA LEU A 122 12.28 -1.42 17.47
C LEU A 122 12.60 -1.79 18.92
N GLU A 123 11.90 -1.23 19.90
CA GLU A 123 11.99 -1.71 21.29
C GLU A 123 10.56 -1.75 21.86
N PRO A 124 10.21 -2.78 22.65
CA PRO A 124 8.93 -2.81 23.35
C PRO A 124 8.76 -1.55 24.21
N GLY A 125 7.55 -1.00 24.21
CA GLY A 125 7.20 0.22 24.96
C GLY A 125 7.44 1.54 24.22
N LYS A 126 8.07 1.53 23.03
CA LYS A 126 8.17 2.74 22.18
C LYS A 126 6.91 2.95 21.36
N ARG A 127 6.53 4.22 21.17
CA ARG A 127 5.50 4.61 20.20
C ARG A 127 6.11 4.77 18.83
N VAL A 128 5.46 4.20 17.83
CA VAL A 128 5.91 4.18 16.45
C VAL A 128 4.77 4.53 15.52
N ASN A 129 5.11 5.12 14.39
CA ASN A 129 4.23 5.29 13.25
C ASN A 129 4.64 4.26 12.20
N MET A 130 3.77 3.30 11.92
CA MET A 130 4.03 2.21 10.99
C MET A 130 3.10 2.29 9.79
N THR A 131 3.67 2.11 8.61
CA THR A 131 2.93 1.93 7.36
C THR A 131 3.10 0.49 6.90
N PHE A 132 1.99 -0.22 6.70
CA PHE A 132 1.99 -1.63 6.33
C PHE A 132 1.00 -1.98 5.22
N LEU A 133 1.19 -3.16 4.64
CA LEU A 133 0.35 -3.77 3.62
C LEU A 133 -0.91 -4.36 4.25
N PRO A 134 -2.13 -3.94 3.85
CA PRO A 134 -3.36 -4.35 4.51
C PRO A 134 -3.64 -5.86 4.45
N HIS A 135 -3.21 -6.57 3.40
CA HIS A 135 -3.47 -8.01 3.28
C HIS A 135 -2.27 -8.85 3.74
N ARG A 136 -1.05 -8.48 3.31
CA ARG A 136 0.18 -9.20 3.71
C ARG A 136 0.66 -8.88 5.13
N LEU A 137 0.12 -7.83 5.77
CA LEU A 137 0.51 -7.33 7.09
C LEU A 137 2.01 -7.03 7.23
N GLU A 138 2.67 -6.75 6.11
CA GLU A 138 4.11 -6.50 6.06
C GLU A 138 4.40 -4.99 6.15
N VAL A 139 5.33 -4.62 7.03
CA VAL A 139 5.71 -3.23 7.30
C VAL A 139 6.62 -2.72 6.19
N ILE A 140 6.22 -1.61 5.56
CA ILE A 140 6.98 -0.94 4.48
C ILE A 140 7.81 0.22 5.03
N ALA A 141 7.27 0.97 6.00
CA ALA A 141 7.95 2.10 6.60
C ALA A 141 7.65 2.16 8.10
N CYS A 142 8.69 2.43 8.88
CA CYS A 142 8.59 2.56 10.33
C CYS A 142 9.31 3.83 10.78
N GLU A 143 8.57 4.76 11.38
CA GLU A 143 9.11 5.95 12.01
C GLU A 143 8.97 5.84 13.52
N ILE A 144 10.09 5.85 14.24
CA ILE A 144 10.08 5.87 15.70
C ILE A 144 9.75 7.28 16.13
N LEU A 145 8.63 7.45 16.84
CA LEU A 145 8.24 8.77 17.31
C LEU A 145 9.13 9.14 18.50
N PRO A 146 9.61 10.40 18.55
CA PRO A 146 10.35 10.86 19.70
C PRO A 146 9.48 10.69 20.96
N PRO A 147 10.08 10.34 22.12
CA PRO A 147 9.33 10.26 23.36
C PRO A 147 8.60 11.59 23.54
N VAL A 148 7.30 11.52 23.80
CA VAL A 148 6.51 12.71 24.15
C VAL A 148 7.23 13.32 25.35
N LYS A 149 7.97 14.41 25.11
CA LYS A 149 8.44 15.24 26.22
C LYS A 149 7.15 15.72 26.86
N GLU A 150 6.80 15.16 28.02
CA GLU A 150 5.84 15.79 28.89
C GLU A 150 6.23 17.26 28.94
N LYS A 151 5.35 18.13 28.43
CA LYS A 151 5.47 19.55 28.68
C LYS A 151 5.42 19.67 30.20
N LYS A 152 6.59 19.82 30.83
CA LYS A 152 6.67 20.46 32.14
C LYS A 152 5.97 21.80 31.98
N GLU A 153 4.80 21.92 32.58
CA GLU A 153 4.19 23.20 32.92
C GLU A 153 5.10 23.90 33.91
N ASP A 154 6.17 24.51 33.42
CA ASP A 154 6.95 25.48 34.18
C ASP A 154 6.62 26.87 33.64
N GLY A 155 5.85 27.63 34.43
CA GLY A 155 5.97 29.08 34.47
C GLY A 155 4.72 29.90 34.17
N VAL A 156 3.84 30.08 35.15
CA VAL A 156 3.16 31.37 35.36
C VAL A 156 3.88 32.10 36.48
N LYS A 157 4.96 32.80 36.15
CA LYS A 157 5.43 33.96 36.92
C LYS A 157 4.72 35.19 36.36
N LEU A 158 3.69 35.68 37.04
CA LEU A 158 3.20 37.04 36.83
C LEU A 158 4.03 37.98 37.71
N GLY A 159 4.90 38.76 37.05
CA GLY A 159 5.65 39.84 37.67
C GLY A 159 4.82 41.13 37.78
N GLN A 160 4.97 41.78 38.94
CA GLN A 160 4.98 43.22 39.21
C GLN A 160 3.91 44.16 38.64
N GLY A 161 3.22 44.84 39.57
CA GLY A 161 2.58 46.15 39.35
C GLY A 161 2.58 46.95 40.67
N ASN A 162 3.52 47.87 40.79
CA ASN A 162 3.71 48.80 41.90
C ASN A 162 2.73 50.00 41.76
N GLY A 163 2.14 50.49 42.85
CA GLY A 163 1.54 51.83 42.88
C GLY A 163 0.42 52.06 43.91
N GLY A 164 0.69 52.93 44.90
CA GLY A 164 -0.38 53.68 45.60
C GLY A 164 -0.13 53.97 47.08
N LYS A 165 0.57 55.08 47.38
CA LYS A 165 0.56 55.76 48.68
C LYS A 165 -0.81 56.43 48.92
N LEU A 166 -1.37 56.26 50.11
CA LEU A 166 -1.74 57.28 51.13
C LEU A 166 -2.75 56.68 52.12
#